data_AF-A0A837DT64-F1
#
_entry.id   AF-A0A837DT64-F1
#
_cell.length_a   1.000
_cell.length_b   1.000
_cell.length_c   1.000
_cell.angle_alpha   90.00
_cell.angle_beta   90.00
_cell.angle_gamma   90.00
#
_symmetry.space_group_name_H-M   'P 1'
#
loop_
_entity.id
_entity.type
_entity.pdbx_description
1 polymer ?
#
loop_
_entity_poly.entity_id
_entity_poly.type
_entity_poly.pdbx_seq_one_letter_code
_entity_poly.pdbx_strand_id
1 'polypeptide(L)'
;MSLAKHGFAFINISYRLPPDVVFPGSLDDVDQAIHWTCNHAKKYDLDLKNAFLIGDSAGGQMVSQYLTILTNDVFREKFGYSKPQMTVKAAALNCSPAFLDTPGMLYDSSKAYFTEDILKNHLDMLQTESYITPAWHRFFS
;
A
#
# COMPACT_ATOMS: atom_id res chain seq x y z
N MET A 1 7.76 -20.34 -2.47
CA MET A 1 8.51 -20.59 -3.74
C MET A 1 7.72 -21.41 -4.78
N SER A 2 6.39 -21.51 -4.69
CA SER A 2 5.57 -22.21 -5.70
C SER A 2 5.27 -21.33 -6.93
N LEU A 3 4.95 -20.04 -6.73
CA LEU A 3 4.54 -19.12 -7.81
C LEU A 3 5.59 -18.86 -8.89
N ALA A 4 6.88 -18.73 -8.52
CA ALA A 4 7.96 -18.55 -9.50
C ALA A 4 8.09 -19.75 -10.46
N LYS A 5 7.76 -20.97 -9.98
CA LYS A 5 7.73 -22.17 -10.84
C LYS A 5 6.55 -22.18 -11.80
N HIS A 6 5.55 -21.32 -11.58
CA HIS A 6 4.38 -21.15 -12.44
C HIS A 6 4.49 -19.91 -13.33
N GLY A 7 5.70 -19.33 -13.48
CA GLY A 7 5.96 -18.23 -14.40
C GLY A 7 5.68 -16.83 -13.85
N PHE A 8 5.49 -16.69 -12.53
CA PHE A 8 5.32 -15.38 -11.90
C PHE A 8 6.67 -14.79 -11.47
N ALA A 9 6.92 -13.53 -11.83
CA ALA A 9 7.95 -12.73 -11.19
C ALA A 9 7.47 -12.28 -9.80
N PHE A 10 8.38 -12.25 -8.83
CA PHE A 10 8.08 -11.78 -7.48
C PHE A 10 9.04 -10.68 -7.07
N ILE A 11 8.50 -9.53 -6.68
CA ILE A 11 9.24 -8.40 -6.12
C ILE A 11 8.90 -8.32 -4.64
N ASN A 12 9.90 -8.56 -3.78
CA ASN A 12 9.76 -8.37 -2.34
C ASN A 12 10.29 -6.98 -1.97
N ILE A 13 9.44 -6.15 -1.37
CA ILE A 13 9.78 -4.77 -1.01
C ILE A 13 10.01 -4.71 0.50
N SER A 14 11.15 -4.15 0.90
CA SER A 14 11.41 -3.75 2.28
C SER A 14 11.25 -2.24 2.41
N TYR A 15 10.69 -1.79 3.52
CA TYR A 15 10.43 -0.39 3.84
C TYR A 15 10.97 -0.08 5.23
N ARG A 16 11.27 1.19 5.50
CA ARG A 16 11.77 1.64 6.81
C ARG A 16 10.68 1.52 7.89
N LEU A 17 11.12 1.31 9.12
CA LEU A 17 10.27 1.19 10.30
C LEU A 17 10.65 2.27 11.34
N PRO A 18 9.79 2.57 12.31
CA PRO A 18 10.15 3.40 13.45
C PRO A 18 11.36 2.85 14.22
N PRO A 19 12.22 3.72 14.78
CA PRO A 19 12.10 5.19 14.83
C PRO A 19 12.63 5.91 13.58
N ASP A 20 13.18 5.19 12.60
CA ASP A 20 13.81 5.79 11.40
C ASP A 20 12.80 6.53 10.52
N VAL A 21 11.54 6.11 10.56
CA VAL A 21 10.44 6.75 9.84
C VAL A 21 9.12 6.57 10.60
N VAL A 22 8.23 7.54 10.45
CA VAL A 22 6.83 7.48 10.92
C VAL A 22 5.90 7.65 9.71
N PHE A 23 4.60 7.42 9.88
CA PHE A 23 3.64 7.60 8.77
C PHE A 23 3.71 9.03 8.18
N PRO A 24 3.66 9.21 6.83
CA PRO A 24 3.48 8.18 5.79
C PRO A 24 4.76 7.53 5.26
N GLY A 25 5.94 7.75 5.86
CA GLY A 25 7.20 7.45 5.18
C GLY A 25 7.50 5.97 4.89
N SER A 26 6.94 5.00 5.63
CA SER A 26 6.99 3.59 5.21
C SER A 26 6.20 3.34 3.91
N LEU A 27 5.11 4.07 3.68
CA LEU A 27 4.34 4.03 2.45
C LEU A 27 5.06 4.78 1.31
N ASP A 28 5.79 5.86 1.61
CA ASP A 28 6.66 6.55 0.65
C ASP A 28 7.73 5.60 0.08
N ASP A 29 8.29 4.72 0.92
CA ASP A 29 9.26 3.72 0.48
C ASP A 29 8.62 2.69 -0.46
N VAL A 30 7.39 2.28 -0.17
CA VAL A 30 6.63 1.37 -1.04
C VAL A 30 6.28 2.02 -2.37
N ASP A 31 5.86 3.29 -2.37
CA ASP A 31 5.60 4.04 -3.60
C ASP A 31 6.86 4.12 -4.48
N GLN A 32 7.98 4.49 -3.89
CA GLN A 32 9.28 4.55 -4.60
C GLN A 32 9.68 3.18 -5.19
N ALA A 33 9.50 2.10 -4.42
CA ALA A 33 9.81 0.76 -4.89
C ALA A 33 8.90 0.31 -6.04
N ILE A 34 7.62 0.69 -6.03
CA ILE A 34 6.67 0.41 -7.11
C ILE A 34 7.03 1.20 -8.37
N HIS A 35 7.35 2.49 -8.25
CA HIS A 35 7.83 3.29 -9.38
C HIS A 35 9.15 2.76 -9.94
N TRP A 36 10.08 2.38 -9.08
CA TRP A 36 11.33 1.74 -9.50
C TRP A 36 11.05 0.46 -10.29
N THR A 37 10.12 -0.37 -9.81
CA THR A 37 9.71 -1.60 -10.50
C THR A 37 9.11 -1.29 -11.88
N CYS A 38 8.22 -0.30 -11.97
CA CYS A 38 7.63 0.12 -13.24
C CYS A 38 8.71 0.60 -14.24
N ASN A 39 9.67 1.39 -13.77
CA ASN A 39 10.76 1.92 -14.58
C ASN A 39 11.75 0.84 -15.06
N HIS A 40 11.86 -0.27 -14.33
CA HIS A 40 12.76 -1.37 -14.66
C HIS A 40 12.05 -2.61 -15.23
N ALA A 41 10.74 -2.55 -15.47
CA ALA A 41 9.96 -3.70 -15.90
C ALA A 41 10.51 -4.36 -17.17
N LYS A 42 10.93 -3.57 -18.18
CA LYS A 42 11.53 -4.10 -19.41
C LYS A 42 12.84 -4.85 -19.17
N LYS A 43 13.64 -4.42 -18.19
CA LYS A 43 14.93 -5.04 -17.86
C LYS A 43 14.73 -6.42 -17.23
N TYR A 44 13.66 -6.60 -16.47
CA TYR A 44 13.36 -7.81 -15.72
C TYR A 44 12.21 -8.64 -16.33
N ASP A 45 11.78 -8.28 -17.54
CA ASP A 45 10.68 -8.93 -18.27
C ASP A 45 9.37 -9.02 -17.43
N LEU A 46 9.04 -7.93 -16.74
CA LEU A 46 7.85 -7.86 -15.88
C LEU A 46 6.62 -7.43 -16.68
N ASP A 47 5.53 -8.20 -16.55
CA ASP A 47 4.23 -7.82 -17.10
C ASP A 47 3.45 -6.90 -16.15
N LEU A 48 3.61 -5.59 -16.35
CA LEU A 48 2.89 -4.57 -15.59
C LEU A 48 1.37 -4.51 -15.89
N LYS A 49 0.84 -5.27 -16.85
CA LYS A 49 -0.60 -5.32 -17.13
C LYS A 49 -1.35 -6.34 -16.26
N ASN A 50 -0.61 -7.24 -15.62
CA ASN A 50 -1.13 -8.32 -14.79
C ASN A 50 -0.43 -8.33 -13.41
N ALA A 51 -0.40 -7.18 -12.74
CA ALA A 51 0.22 -7.04 -11.42
C ALA A 51 -0.72 -7.51 -10.30
N PHE A 52 -0.13 -8.07 -9.24
CA PHE A 52 -0.83 -8.53 -8.04
C PHE A 52 -0.15 -7.93 -6.80
N LEU A 53 -0.92 -7.35 -5.89
CA LEU A 53 -0.40 -6.82 -4.62
C LEU A 53 -0.78 -7.75 -3.46
N ILE A 54 0.17 -8.08 -2.60
CA ILE A 54 -0.05 -9.01 -1.49
C ILE A 54 0.54 -8.39 -0.23
N GLY A 55 -0.22 -8.41 0.86
CA GLY A 55 0.20 -7.85 2.14
C GLY A 55 -0.39 -8.61 3.33
N ASP A 56 0.39 -8.70 4.40
CA ASP A 56 -0.01 -9.30 5.68
C ASP A 56 0.09 -8.26 6.81
N SER A 57 -0.91 -8.23 7.70
CA SER A 57 -0.98 -7.30 8.84
C SER A 57 -0.79 -5.83 8.41
N ALA A 58 0.25 -5.14 8.89
CA ALA A 58 0.61 -3.79 8.45
C ALA A 58 0.84 -3.71 6.93
N GLY A 59 1.40 -4.75 6.32
CA GLY A 59 1.53 -4.83 4.85
C GLY A 59 0.17 -4.95 4.16
N GLY A 60 -0.80 -5.62 4.77
CA GLY A 60 -2.18 -5.66 4.27
C GLY A 60 -2.79 -4.25 4.25
N GLN A 61 -2.61 -3.50 5.33
CA GLN A 61 -3.08 -2.12 5.39
C GLN A 61 -2.40 -1.24 4.32
N MET A 62 -1.10 -1.41 4.09
CA MET A 62 -0.39 -0.68 3.04
C MET A 62 -0.90 -1.04 1.64
N VAL A 63 -1.20 -2.31 1.38
CA VAL A 63 -1.81 -2.72 0.09
C VAL A 63 -3.20 -2.09 -0.07
N SER A 64 -4.02 -2.07 0.98
CA SER A 64 -5.29 -1.36 1.01
C SER A 64 -5.10 0.13 0.66
N GLN A 65 -4.21 0.84 1.35
CA GLN A 65 -3.90 2.23 1.06
C GLN A 65 -3.44 2.44 -0.39
N TYR A 66 -2.56 1.58 -0.88
CA TYR A 66 -2.01 1.73 -2.22
C TYR A 66 -3.05 1.44 -3.31
N LEU A 67 -3.97 0.49 -3.12
CA LEU A 67 -5.11 0.30 -4.04
C LEU A 67 -6.02 1.52 -4.09
N THR A 68 -6.27 2.16 -2.95
CA THR A 68 -7.02 3.42 -2.90
C THR A 68 -6.27 4.52 -3.65
N ILE A 69 -4.95 4.67 -3.45
CA ILE A 69 -4.10 5.62 -4.18
C ILE A 69 -4.18 5.42 -5.71
N LEU A 70 -4.22 4.16 -6.17
CA LEU A 70 -4.32 3.84 -7.60
C LEU A 70 -5.68 4.19 -8.22
N THR A 71 -6.74 4.18 -7.41
CA THR A 71 -8.13 4.30 -7.88
C THR A 71 -8.83 5.59 -7.49
N ASN A 72 -8.28 6.36 -6.55
CA ASN A 72 -8.84 7.61 -6.06
C ASN A 72 -7.78 8.72 -6.13
N ASP A 73 -7.98 9.66 -7.05
CA ASP A 73 -7.05 10.76 -7.30
C ASP A 73 -6.98 11.73 -6.11
N VAL A 74 -8.12 12.00 -5.46
CA VAL A 74 -8.18 12.86 -4.26
C VAL A 74 -7.38 12.26 -3.11
N PHE A 75 -7.49 10.95 -2.90
CA PHE A 75 -6.71 10.27 -1.86
C PHE A 75 -5.22 10.27 -2.19
N ARG A 76 -4.86 10.01 -3.45
CA ARG A 76 -3.47 10.03 -3.91
C ARG A 76 -2.80 11.40 -3.73
N GLU A 77 -3.51 12.49 -4.01
CA GLU A 77 -3.00 13.85 -3.85
C GLU A 77 -2.60 14.17 -2.41
N LYS A 78 -3.23 13.56 -1.40
CA LYS A 78 -2.87 13.75 0.02
C LYS A 78 -1.45 13.29 0.35
N PHE A 79 -0.94 12.31 -0.42
CA PHE A 79 0.43 11.82 -0.27
C PHE A 79 1.42 12.52 -1.22
N GLY A 80 0.93 13.35 -2.15
CA GLY A 80 1.76 13.94 -3.19
C GLY A 80 2.32 12.94 -4.21
N TYR A 81 1.75 11.72 -4.29
CA TYR A 81 2.25 10.68 -5.17
C TYR A 81 1.78 10.85 -6.62
N SER A 82 2.63 10.40 -7.55
CA SER A 82 2.26 10.24 -8.95
C SER A 82 1.70 8.83 -9.19
N LYS A 83 0.80 8.68 -10.17
CA LYS A 83 0.21 7.37 -10.48
C LYS A 83 1.26 6.48 -11.20
N PRO A 84 1.63 5.31 -10.66
CA PRO A 84 2.56 4.40 -11.34
C PRO A 84 1.92 3.79 -12.59
N GLN A 85 2.75 3.47 -13.58
CA GLN A 85 2.32 2.88 -14.84
C GLN A 85 2.15 1.35 -14.73
N MET A 86 1.14 0.90 -14.00
CA MET A 86 0.79 -0.51 -13.89
C MET A 86 -0.73 -0.73 -13.81
N THR A 87 -1.16 -1.94 -14.18
CA THR A 87 -2.52 -2.43 -13.98
C THR A 87 -2.49 -3.53 -12.93
N VAL A 88 -3.03 -3.24 -11.75
CA VAL A 88 -3.30 -4.26 -10.74
C VAL A 88 -4.54 -5.04 -11.17
N LYS A 89 -4.50 -6.37 -11.05
CA LYS A 89 -5.61 -7.28 -11.39
C LYS A 89 -6.25 -7.87 -10.17
N ALA A 90 -5.47 -8.17 -9.14
CA ALA A 90 -6.02 -8.60 -7.86
C ALA A 90 -5.11 -8.18 -6.71
N ALA A 91 -5.66 -8.24 -5.50
CA ALA A 91 -4.91 -8.06 -4.28
C ALA A 91 -5.31 -9.09 -3.22
N ALA A 92 -4.34 -9.51 -2.41
CA ALA A 92 -4.56 -10.39 -1.27
C ALA A 92 -4.17 -9.66 0.01
N LEU A 93 -5.13 -9.54 0.92
CA LEU A 93 -5.00 -8.87 2.21
C LEU A 93 -5.17 -9.92 3.32
N ASN A 94 -4.10 -10.24 4.04
CA ASN A 94 -4.18 -11.11 5.20
C ASN A 94 -4.11 -10.27 6.49
N CYS A 95 -5.05 -10.48 7.41
CA CYS A 95 -5.09 -9.81 8.73
C CYS A 95 -4.92 -8.28 8.69
N SER A 96 -5.39 -7.62 7.63
CA SER A 96 -5.24 -6.16 7.45
C SER A 96 -6.09 -5.41 8.48
N PRO A 97 -5.51 -4.54 9.32
CA PRO A 97 -6.32 -3.61 10.10
C PRO A 97 -7.04 -2.64 9.14
N ALA A 98 -8.33 -2.48 9.35
CA ALA A 98 -9.16 -1.45 8.73
C ALA A 98 -9.64 -0.49 9.84
N PHE A 99 -9.98 0.76 9.53
CA PHE A 99 -10.46 1.74 10.53
C PHE A 99 -9.44 2.04 11.63
N LEU A 100 -8.26 2.53 11.23
CA LEU A 100 -7.17 2.85 12.17
C LEU A 100 -7.49 4.02 13.12
N ASP A 101 -8.53 4.79 12.83
CA ASP A 101 -9.04 5.88 13.67
C ASP A 101 -9.97 5.40 14.80
N THR A 102 -10.39 4.14 14.78
CA THR A 102 -11.31 3.59 15.79
C THR A 102 -10.61 3.43 17.14
N PRO A 103 -11.18 3.95 18.25
CA PRO A 103 -10.61 3.80 19.59
C PRO A 103 -10.37 2.31 19.93
N GLY A 104 -9.12 1.96 20.24
CA GLY A 104 -8.72 0.59 20.58
C GLY A 104 -8.13 -0.23 19.42
N MET A 105 -8.18 0.25 18.18
CA MET A 105 -7.50 -0.39 17.04
C MET A 105 -6.00 -0.06 16.99
N LEU A 106 -5.60 1.06 17.59
CA LEU A 106 -4.20 1.44 17.75
C LEU A 106 -3.61 0.80 19.02
N TYR A 107 -2.86 -0.28 18.84
CA TYR A 107 -2.06 -0.90 19.90
C TYR A 107 -0.81 -0.05 20.23
N ASP A 108 -0.16 -0.26 21.38
CA ASP A 108 1.05 0.48 21.75
C ASP A 108 2.16 0.40 20.68
N SER A 109 2.25 -0.71 19.95
CA SER A 109 3.17 -0.89 18.82
C SER A 109 2.88 0.04 17.64
N SER A 110 1.61 0.43 17.43
CA SER A 110 1.20 1.33 16.34
C SER A 110 1.48 2.81 16.64
N LYS A 111 1.60 3.21 17.92
CA LYS A 111 1.95 4.58 18.32
C LYS A 111 3.35 5.00 17.85
N ALA A 112 4.24 4.03 17.64
CA ALA A 112 5.55 4.28 17.04
C ALA A 112 5.43 4.71 15.57
N TYR A 113 4.36 4.31 14.87
CA TYR A 113 4.10 4.65 13.47
C TYR A 113 3.19 5.87 13.34
N PHE A 114 2.17 5.97 14.20
CA PHE A 114 1.15 7.02 14.22
C PHE A 114 1.28 7.84 15.50
N THR A 115 2.19 8.81 15.48
CA THR A 115 2.40 9.73 16.60
C THR A 115 1.15 10.59 16.86
N GLU A 116 1.05 11.22 18.04
CA GLU A 116 -0.07 12.12 18.33
C GLU A 116 -0.20 13.26 17.31
N ASP A 117 0.92 13.74 16.76
CA ASP A 117 0.92 14.77 15.73
C ASP A 117 0.29 14.25 14.43
N ILE A 118 0.64 13.03 14.02
CA ILE A 118 0.03 12.35 12.86
C ILE A 118 -1.46 12.16 13.05
N LEU A 119 -1.90 11.70 14.23
CA LEU A 119 -3.31 11.50 14.53
C LEU A 119 -4.10 12.82 14.55
N LYS A 120 -3.46 13.96 14.82
CA LYS A 120 -4.10 15.29 14.80
C LYS A 120 -4.13 15.90 13.41
N ASN A 121 -3.04 15.78 12.65
CA ASN A 121 -2.82 16.54 11.42
C ASN A 121 -3.04 15.72 10.13
N HIS A 122 -3.02 14.40 10.21
CA HIS A 122 -3.04 13.49 9.05
C HIS A 122 -4.07 12.36 9.20
N LEU A 123 -5.09 12.56 10.05
CA LEU A 123 -6.12 11.54 10.30
C LEU A 123 -6.87 11.13 9.03
N ASP A 124 -7.12 12.08 8.14
CA ASP A 124 -7.78 11.86 6.85
C ASP A 124 -6.98 10.96 5.90
N MET A 125 -5.66 10.89 6.05
CA MET A 125 -4.78 9.97 5.32
C MET A 125 -4.81 8.54 5.88
N LEU A 126 -5.27 8.36 7.12
CA LEU A 126 -5.42 7.06 7.78
C LEU A 126 -6.79 6.43 7.49
N GLN A 127 -7.81 7.25 7.22
CA GLN A 127 -9.19 6.84 6.93
C GLN A 127 -9.37 6.29 5.51
N THR A 128 -8.56 5.30 5.15
CA THR A 128 -8.48 4.72 3.80
C THR A 128 -9.85 4.26 3.28
N GLU A 129 -10.65 3.67 4.16
CA GLU A 129 -12.02 3.19 3.90
C GLU A 129 -12.95 4.27 3.31
N SER A 130 -12.78 5.53 3.74
CA SER A 130 -13.62 6.65 3.29
C SER A 130 -13.34 7.04 1.83
N TYR A 131 -12.22 6.56 1.27
CA TYR A 131 -11.77 6.86 -0.09
C TYR A 131 -11.80 5.64 -1.02
N ILE A 132 -12.17 4.46 -0.51
CA ILE A 132 -12.33 3.25 -1.32
C ILE A 132 -13.38 3.50 -2.39
N THR A 133 -13.03 3.19 -3.64
CA THR A 133 -13.92 3.36 -4.80
C THR A 133 -14.50 2.02 -5.24
N PRO A 134 -15.62 2.00 -5.97
CA PRO A 134 -16.17 0.75 -6.55
C PRO A 134 -15.19 0.00 -7.48
N ALA A 135 -14.11 0.66 -7.95
CA ALA A 135 -13.07 0.00 -8.73
C ALA A 135 -12.35 -1.11 -7.95
N TRP A 136 -12.42 -1.10 -6.61
CA TRP A 136 -11.90 -2.15 -5.75
C TRP A 136 -12.52 -3.52 -5.99
N HIS A 137 -13.80 -3.60 -6.38
CA HIS A 137 -14.47 -4.87 -6.68
C HIS A 137 -13.79 -5.65 -7.81
N ARG A 138 -12.92 -5.00 -8.59
CA ARG A 138 -12.15 -5.65 -9.66
C ARG A 138 -10.91 -6.38 -9.13
N PHE A 139 -10.50 -6.15 -7.88
CA PHE A 139 -9.28 -6.72 -7.29
C PHE A 139 -9.52 -7.91 -6.35
N PHE A 140 -10.77 -8.19 -5.99
CA PHE A 140 -11.15 -9.33 -5.17
C PHE A 140 -12.08 -10.21 -6.00
N SER A 141 -11.53 -11.26 -6.61
CA SER A 141 -12.26 -12.26 -7.40
C SER A 141 -12.06 -13.65 -6.80
#